data_AF-A0A9P9C187-F1
#
_entry.id   AF-A0A9P9C187-F1
#
_cell.length_a   1.000
_cell.length_b   1.000
_cell.length_c   1.000
_cell.angle_alpha   90.00
_cell.angle_beta   90.00
_cell.angle_gamma   90.00
#
_symmetry.space_group_name_H-M   'P 1'
#
loop_
_entity.id
_entity.type
_entity.pdbx_description
1 polymer ?
#
loop_
_entity_poly.entity_id
_entity_poly.type
_entity_poly.pdbx_seq_one_letter_code
_entity_poly.pdbx_strand_id
1 'polypeptide(L)'
;LTRLSRSKSTETGRKITNYLRVYHTQPLDAAIGRLLATPGFEQQLAVYKRSLPATPPTVLTDMWHGPELNTFPWQHPTGQNELRLIFSLTIDWFNAEGSSRRGKHWSVGAIYLTILDLPPHAHHLPENMILVGLIP
;
A
#
# COMPACT_ATOMS: atom_id res chain seq x y z
N LEU A 1 0.09 25.92 12.57
CA LEU A 1 0.63 25.76 11.21
C LEU A 1 2.08 25.40 11.38
N THR A 2 2.39 24.11 11.40
CA THR A 2 3.78 23.65 11.30
C THR A 2 4.28 24.11 9.95
N ARG A 3 5.18 25.10 9.92
CA ARG A 3 5.72 25.63 8.65
C ARG A 3 6.40 24.47 7.91
N LEU A 4 5.91 24.14 6.72
CA LEU A 4 6.53 23.13 5.85
C LEU A 4 7.77 23.68 5.12
N SER A 5 7.88 25.00 5.04
CA SER A 5 9.04 25.68 4.50
C SER A 5 9.30 27.01 5.19
N ARG A 6 10.55 27.48 5.10
CA ARG A 6 10.96 28.84 5.46
C ARG A 6 11.59 29.48 4.24
N SER A 7 11.10 30.66 3.87
CA SER A 7 11.74 31.48 2.85
C SER A 7 12.57 32.59 3.50
N LYS A 8 13.75 32.86 2.96
CA LYS A 8 14.57 34.04 3.26
C LYS A 8 14.89 34.79 1.97
N SER A 9 14.89 36.12 2.03
CA SER A 9 15.40 36.96 0.94
C SER A 9 16.91 37.10 1.10
N THR A 10 17.66 36.92 0.02
CA THR A 10 19.09 37.21 -0.01
C THR A 10 19.33 38.70 -0.22
N GLU A 11 20.57 39.14 0.02
CA GLU A 11 21.02 40.51 -0.28
C GLU A 11 20.83 40.89 -1.75
N THR A 12 20.83 39.89 -2.65
CA THR A 12 20.55 40.06 -4.09
C THR A 12 19.05 40.07 -4.44
N GLY A 13 18.16 40.08 -3.44
CA GLY A 13 16.70 40.03 -3.64
C GLY A 13 16.15 38.66 -4.05
N ARG A 14 17.00 37.63 -4.20
CA ARG A 14 16.59 36.27 -4.53
C ARG A 14 15.93 35.61 -3.33
N LYS A 15 14.75 35.03 -3.53
CA LYS A 15 14.04 34.29 -2.48
C LYS A 15 14.53 32.84 -2.45
N ILE A 16 15.10 32.41 -1.34
CA ILE A 16 15.49 31.02 -1.10
C ILE A 16 14.45 30.38 -0.19
N THR A 17 13.84 29.27 -0.62
CA THR A 17 12.88 28.51 0.16
C THR A 17 13.52 27.20 0.63
N ASN A 18 13.61 27.03 1.95
CA ASN A 18 14.09 25.80 2.58
C ASN A 18 12.89 25.00 3.07
N TYR A 19 12.74 23.76 2.59
CA TYR A 19 11.76 22.82 3.13
C TYR A 19 12.22 22.34 4.50
N LEU A 20 11.35 22.44 5.50
CA LEU A 20 11.68 22.11 6.90
C LEU A 20 11.54 20.63 7.23
N ARG A 21 10.83 19.87 6.39
CA ARG A 21 10.69 18.42 6.46
C ARG A 21 10.73 17.85 5.06
N VAL A 22 11.54 16.81 4.86
CA VAL A 22 11.58 16.01 3.64
C VAL A 22 10.91 14.68 3.99
N TYR A 23 9.81 14.37 3.31
CA TYR A 23 9.21 13.05 3.39
C TYR A 23 9.80 12.19 2.28
N HIS A 24 10.26 10.99 2.63
CA HIS A 24 10.63 10.02 1.62
C HIS A 24 9.35 9.48 1.00
N THR A 25 9.17 9.73 -0.28
CA THR A 25 8.16 9.07 -1.09
C THR A 25 8.84 8.02 -1.95
N GLN A 26 8.08 7.00 -2.33
CA GLN A 26 8.53 6.01 -3.28
C GLN A 26 7.49 5.91 -4.40
N PRO A 27 7.91 5.88 -5.66
CA PRO A 27 7.04 5.47 -6.76
C PRO A 27 6.45 4.09 -6.48
N LEU A 28 5.17 3.89 -6.84
CA LEU A 28 4.44 2.65 -6.55
C LEU A 28 5.07 1.44 -7.26
N ASP A 29 5.48 1.60 -8.51
CA ASP A 29 6.21 0.59 -9.28
C ASP A 29 7.52 0.18 -8.61
N ALA A 30 8.30 1.16 -8.12
CA ALA A 30 9.52 0.89 -7.37
C ALA A 30 9.25 0.18 -6.03
N ALA A 31 8.13 0.49 -5.37
CA ALA A 31 7.69 -0.18 -4.15
C ALA A 31 7.34 -1.65 -4.41
N ILE A 32 6.53 -1.91 -5.44
CA ILE A 32 6.17 -3.27 -5.87
C ILE A 32 7.43 -4.03 -6.30
N GLY A 33 8.34 -3.39 -7.03
CA GLY A 33 9.61 -3.99 -7.44
C GLY A 33 10.47 -4.42 -6.26
N ARG A 34 10.57 -3.60 -5.20
CA ARG A 34 11.31 -3.98 -3.97
C ARG A 34 10.66 -5.14 -3.23
N LEU A 35 9.34 -5.11 -3.12
CA LEU A 35 8.57 -6.19 -2.52
C LEU A 35 8.84 -7.51 -3.25
N LEU A 36 8.68 -7.54 -4.59
CA LEU A 36 8.93 -8.73 -5.40
C LEU A 36 10.40 -9.18 -5.39
N ALA A 37 11.34 -8.26 -5.24
CA ALA A 37 12.76 -8.57 -5.07
C ALA A 37 13.10 -9.19 -3.71
N THR A 38 12.15 -9.28 -2.77
CA THR A 38 12.36 -9.93 -1.48
C THR A 38 12.63 -11.43 -1.68
N PRO A 39 13.76 -11.97 -1.17
CA PRO A 39 14.08 -13.38 -1.34
C PRO A 39 12.95 -14.27 -0.81
N GLY A 40 12.49 -15.22 -1.63
CA GLY A 40 11.43 -16.15 -1.25
C GLY A 40 10.00 -15.64 -1.50
N PHE A 41 9.81 -14.37 -1.87
CA PHE A 41 8.47 -13.79 -1.97
C PHE A 41 7.63 -14.43 -3.07
N GLU A 42 8.14 -14.53 -4.30
CA GLU A 42 7.43 -15.19 -5.40
C GLU A 42 7.15 -16.67 -5.10
N GLN A 43 8.05 -17.35 -4.37
CA GLN A 43 7.86 -18.72 -3.93
C GLN A 43 6.70 -18.82 -2.93
N GLN A 44 6.56 -17.87 -2.01
CA GLN A 44 5.43 -17.80 -1.08
C GLN A 44 4.10 -17.63 -1.84
N LEU A 45 4.05 -16.73 -2.83
CA LEU A 45 2.88 -16.55 -3.68
C LEU A 45 2.50 -17.86 -4.40
N ALA A 46 3.49 -18.54 -4.97
CA ALA A 46 3.28 -19.80 -5.70
C ALA A 46 2.82 -20.94 -4.76
N VAL A 47 3.42 -21.06 -3.57
CA VAL A 47 3.02 -22.04 -2.56
C VAL A 47 1.60 -21.78 -2.09
N TYR A 48 1.25 -20.52 -1.81
CA TYR A 48 -0.09 -20.17 -1.38
C TYR A 48 -1.13 -20.48 -2.46
N LYS A 49 -0.91 -20.07 -3.71
CA LYS A 49 -1.83 -20.36 -4.82
C LYS A 49 -2.04 -21.87 -5.03
N ARG A 50 -0.99 -22.68 -4.86
CA ARG A 50 -1.09 -24.16 -4.92
C ARG A 50 -1.82 -24.78 -3.73
N SER A 51 -1.84 -24.08 -2.58
CA SER A 51 -2.52 -24.55 -1.37
C SER A 51 -4.03 -24.30 -1.38
N LEU A 52 -4.52 -23.46 -2.30
CA LEU A 52 -5.94 -23.16 -2.42
C LEU A 52 -6.74 -24.42 -2.78
N PRO A 53 -7.93 -24.61 -2.20
CA PRO A 53 -8.76 -25.77 -2.50
C PRO A 53 -9.27 -25.70 -3.95
N ALA A 54 -9.21 -26.83 -4.66
CA ALA A 54 -9.68 -26.92 -6.06
C ALA A 54 -11.19 -26.74 -6.20
N THR A 55 -11.94 -27.05 -5.14
CA THR A 55 -13.39 -26.84 -5.04
C THR A 55 -13.69 -25.83 -3.94
N PRO A 56 -14.61 -24.87 -4.15
CA PRO A 56 -14.98 -23.92 -3.11
C PRO A 56 -15.38 -24.63 -1.80
N PRO A 57 -14.77 -24.27 -0.65
CA PRO A 57 -15.11 -24.86 0.63
C PRO A 57 -16.50 -24.41 1.08
N THR A 58 -17.10 -25.16 2.01
CA THR A 58 -18.39 -24.81 2.61
C THR A 58 -18.33 -23.54 3.47
N VAL A 59 -17.14 -23.19 3.98
CA VAL A 59 -16.88 -21.97 4.74
C VAL A 59 -15.78 -21.18 4.03
N LEU A 60 -16.11 -19.96 3.62
CA LEU A 60 -15.16 -19.04 3.01
C LEU A 60 -14.45 -18.26 4.11
N THR A 61 -13.15 -18.46 4.25
CA THR A 61 -12.28 -17.77 5.21
C THR A 61 -11.24 -16.86 4.54
N ASP A 62 -11.09 -17.00 3.22
CA ASP A 62 -10.22 -16.19 2.39
C ASP A 62 -10.95 -15.85 1.08
N MET A 63 -10.63 -14.71 0.47
CA MET A 63 -11.26 -14.27 -0.78
C MET A 63 -11.00 -15.21 -1.97
N TRP A 64 -9.85 -15.88 -1.99
CA TRP A 64 -9.48 -16.84 -3.04
C TRP A 64 -10.29 -18.14 -2.97
N HIS A 65 -11.01 -18.38 -1.87
CA HIS A 65 -11.99 -19.48 -1.80
C HIS A 65 -13.25 -19.20 -2.63
N GLY A 66 -13.51 -17.92 -2.97
CA GLY A 66 -14.58 -17.52 -3.86
C GLY A 66 -14.27 -17.84 -5.32
N PRO A 67 -15.26 -18.23 -6.13
CA PRO A 67 -15.06 -18.47 -7.56
C PRO A 67 -14.74 -17.19 -8.34
N GLU A 68 -15.13 -16.01 -7.84
CA GLU A 68 -15.17 -14.75 -8.57
C GLU A 68 -13.78 -14.30 -9.06
N LEU A 69 -12.76 -14.45 -8.21
CA LEU A 69 -11.38 -14.09 -8.54
C LEU A 69 -10.75 -15.03 -9.58
N ASN A 70 -11.14 -16.32 -9.54
CA ASN A 70 -10.68 -17.31 -10.51
C ASN A 70 -11.36 -17.14 -11.86
N THR A 71 -12.59 -16.64 -11.88
CA THR A 71 -13.37 -16.39 -13.09
C THR A 71 -13.30 -14.94 -13.58
N PHE A 72 -12.49 -14.09 -12.93
CA PHE A 72 -12.43 -12.68 -13.26
C PHE A 72 -12.01 -12.50 -14.74
N PRO A 73 -12.75 -11.70 -15.54
CA PRO A 73 -12.46 -11.53 -16.96
C PRO A 73 -11.26 -10.61 -17.15
N TRP A 74 -10.06 -11.17 -17.00
CA TRP A 74 -8.81 -10.46 -17.22
C TRP A 74 -8.75 -9.91 -18.65
N GLN A 75 -8.37 -8.64 -18.80
CA GLN A 75 -8.36 -7.94 -20.09
C GLN A 75 -7.38 -8.58 -21.10
N HIS A 76 -6.40 -9.34 -20.62
CA HIS A 76 -5.40 -10.02 -21.45
C HIS A 76 -5.29 -11.50 -21.07
N PRO A 77 -4.99 -12.39 -22.06
CA PRO A 77 -4.70 -13.79 -21.77
C PRO A 77 -3.49 -13.89 -20.83
N THR A 78 -3.51 -14.88 -19.94
CA THR A 78 -2.45 -15.11 -18.96
C THR A 78 -1.15 -15.45 -19.67
N GLY A 79 -0.12 -14.62 -19.50
CA GLY A 79 1.22 -14.94 -19.97
C GLY A 79 1.86 -16.06 -19.13
N GLN A 80 2.80 -16.82 -19.72
CA GLN A 80 3.53 -17.87 -18.99
C GLN A 80 4.46 -17.32 -17.88
N ASN A 81 4.75 -16.01 -17.89
CA ASN A 81 5.68 -15.37 -16.96
C ASN A 81 5.08 -14.07 -16.38
N GLU A 82 3.83 -14.14 -15.92
CA GLU A 82 3.08 -13.01 -15.37
C GLU A 82 2.61 -13.32 -13.95
N LEU A 83 2.81 -12.38 -13.02
CA LEU A 83 2.18 -12.40 -11.70
C LEU A 83 0.92 -11.53 -11.71
N ARG A 84 -0.24 -12.15 -11.47
CA ARG A 84 -1.49 -11.43 -11.22
C ARG A 84 -1.64 -11.21 -9.74
N LEU A 85 -1.17 -10.04 -9.30
CA LEU A 85 -1.27 -9.60 -7.91
C LEU A 85 -2.59 -8.88 -7.68
N ILE A 86 -3.23 -9.20 -6.57
CA ILE A 86 -4.44 -8.57 -6.06
C ILE A 86 -4.05 -7.78 -4.81
N PHE A 87 -4.49 -6.53 -4.78
CA PHE A 87 -4.27 -5.65 -3.64
C PHE A 87 -5.60 -5.19 -3.07
N SER A 88 -5.68 -5.15 -1.73
CA SER A 88 -6.71 -4.38 -1.04
C SER A 88 -6.23 -2.94 -0.96
N LEU A 89 -7.05 -2.02 -1.47
CA LEU A 89 -6.87 -0.58 -1.31
C LEU A 89 -7.58 -0.14 -0.05
N THR A 90 -6.84 0.42 0.89
CA THR A 90 -7.41 0.97 2.11
C THR A 90 -7.06 2.45 2.25
N ILE A 91 -8.06 3.24 2.64
CA ILE A 91 -8.00 4.68 2.79
C ILE A 91 -8.53 5.01 4.19
N ASP A 92 -7.67 5.54 5.06
CA ASP A 92 -8.00 5.77 6.48
C ASP A 92 -7.68 7.19 6.94
N TRP A 93 -8.67 7.84 7.55
CA TRP A 93 -8.65 9.24 7.96
C TRP A 93 -8.57 9.29 9.48
N PHE A 94 -7.43 9.75 10.00
CA PHE A 94 -7.20 9.82 11.44
C PHE A 94 -6.80 11.23 11.88
N ASN A 95 -7.15 11.57 13.13
CA ASN A 95 -6.69 12.80 13.74
C ASN A 95 -5.25 12.61 14.23
N ALA A 96 -4.30 13.19 13.51
CA ALA A 96 -2.89 12.97 13.78
C ALA A 96 -2.35 13.79 14.98
N GLU A 97 -3.15 14.68 15.57
CA GLU A 97 -2.89 15.39 16.84
C GLU A 97 -3.48 14.65 18.06
N GLY A 98 -4.24 13.55 17.85
CA GLY A 98 -4.96 12.84 18.89
C GLY A 98 -6.27 13.50 19.36
N SER A 99 -6.99 12.85 20.29
CA SER A 99 -8.33 13.23 20.77
C SER A 99 -8.36 14.37 21.80
N SER A 100 -7.54 15.40 21.59
CA SER A 100 -7.60 16.62 22.40
C SER A 100 -8.92 17.37 22.13
N ARG A 101 -9.82 17.39 23.12
CA ARG A 101 -11.09 18.15 23.11
C ARG A 101 -10.93 19.67 22.95
N ARG A 102 -9.70 20.21 22.94
CA ARG A 102 -9.43 21.65 23.01
C ARG A 102 -8.37 22.15 22.00
N GLY A 103 -8.12 21.41 20.92
CA GLY A 103 -7.11 21.71 19.92
C GLY A 103 -7.61 21.65 18.48
N LYS A 104 -6.78 22.10 17.53
CA LYS A 104 -7.08 22.07 16.08
C LYS A 104 -7.27 20.63 15.61
N HIS A 105 -8.39 20.34 14.96
CA HIS A 105 -8.64 19.06 14.30
C HIS A 105 -8.02 19.10 12.90
N TRP A 106 -6.93 18.37 12.69
CA TRP A 106 -6.42 18.08 11.36
C TRP A 106 -6.59 16.59 11.11
N SER A 107 -7.31 16.27 10.04
CA SER A 107 -7.46 14.89 9.57
C SER A 107 -6.32 14.62 8.62
N VAL A 108 -5.54 13.58 8.87
CA VAL A 108 -4.59 13.05 7.90
C VAL A 108 -5.20 11.81 7.30
N GLY A 109 -5.08 11.73 6.00
CA GLY A 109 -5.38 10.55 5.25
C GLY A 109 -4.19 9.68 4.98
N ALA A 110 -4.33 8.37 5.12
CA ALA A 110 -3.36 7.39 4.63
C ALA A 110 -3.99 6.49 3.56
N ILE A 111 -3.22 6.24 2.51
CA ILE A 111 -3.56 5.28 1.45
C ILE A 111 -2.53 4.15 1.49
N TYR A 112 -2.98 2.93 1.70
CA TYR A 112 -2.12 1.75 1.72
C TYR A 112 -2.69 0.62 0.87
N LEU A 113 -1.79 -0.15 0.27
CA LEU A 113 -2.08 -1.37 -0.49
C LEU A 113 -1.63 -2.58 0.32
N THR A 114 -2.48 -3.57 0.42
CA THR A 114 -2.17 -4.85 1.09
C THR A 114 -2.22 -5.97 0.08
N ILE A 115 -1.18 -6.81 -0.01
CA ILE A 115 -1.13 -7.92 -0.97
C ILE A 115 -2.02 -9.05 -0.48
N LEU A 116 -2.92 -9.51 -1.34
CA LEU A 116 -3.91 -10.53 -1.01
C LEU A 116 -3.55 -11.92 -1.56
N ASP A 117 -2.47 -12.04 -2.34
CA ASP A 117 -1.92 -13.31 -2.84
C ASP A 117 -1.08 -14.09 -1.81
N LEU A 118 -1.26 -13.80 -0.53
CA LEU A 118 -0.63 -14.51 0.59
C LEU A 118 -1.71 -15.13 1.49
N PRO A 119 -1.36 -16.01 2.45
CA PRO A 119 -2.32 -16.47 3.44
C PRO A 119 -2.92 -15.32 4.27
N PRO A 120 -4.19 -15.42 4.76
CA PRO A 120 -4.86 -14.37 5.52
C PRO A 120 -4.05 -13.76 6.67
N HIS A 121 -3.33 -14.61 7.41
CA HIS A 121 -2.53 -14.19 8.55
C HIS A 121 -1.31 -13.33 8.16
N ALA A 122 -0.91 -13.36 6.88
CA ALA A 122 0.24 -12.64 6.37
C ALA A 122 -0.13 -11.31 5.70
N HIS A 123 -1.39 -11.09 5.32
CA HIS A 123 -1.84 -9.88 4.60
C HIS A 123 -1.40 -8.59 5.32
N HIS A 124 -1.75 -8.45 6.59
CA HIS A 124 -1.55 -7.21 7.35
C HIS A 124 -0.19 -7.13 8.07
N LEU A 125 0.77 -7.96 7.68
CA LEU A 125 2.14 -7.79 8.14
C LEU A 125 2.75 -6.55 7.47
N PRO A 126 3.48 -5.69 8.20
CA PRO A 126 4.05 -4.47 7.64
C PRO A 126 4.88 -4.68 6.36
N GLU A 127 5.58 -5.81 6.25
CA GLU A 127 6.36 -6.21 5.09
C GLU A 127 5.53 -6.50 3.83
N ASN A 128 4.23 -6.83 3.98
CA ASN A 128 3.30 -7.13 2.89
C ASN A 128 2.34 -5.97 2.59
N MET A 129 2.61 -4.80 3.19
CA MET A 129 1.84 -3.59 3.01
C MET A 129 2.70 -2.50 2.36
N ILE A 130 2.10 -1.73 1.47
CA ILE A 130 2.73 -0.60 0.80
C ILE A 130 1.98 0.68 1.19
N LEU A 131 2.64 1.60 1.90
CA LEU A 131 2.12 2.95 2.08
C LEU A 131 2.31 3.73 0.78
N VAL A 132 1.20 4.05 0.10
CA VAL A 132 1.20 4.70 -1.22
C VAL A 132 1.13 6.21 -1.10
N GLY A 133 0.42 6.73 -0.09
CA GLY A 133 0.26 8.17 0.04
C GLY A 133 -0.24 8.62 1.40
N LEU A 134 0.03 9.90 1.68
CA LEU A 134 -0.52 10.63 2.81
C LEU A 134 -1.19 11.91 2.29
N ILE A 135 -2.40 12.20 2.76
CA ILE A 135 -3.20 13.36 2.38
C ILE A 135 -3.34 14.28 3.62
N PRO A 136 -2.86 15.52 3.57
CA PRO A 136 -2.97 16.48 4.67
C PRO A 136 -4.37 17.04 4.93
#